data_AF-A0A0C2Y3I1-F1
#
_entry.id   AF-A0A0C2Y3I1-F1
#
_cell.length_a   1.000
_cell.length_b   1.000
_cell.length_c   1.000
_cell.angle_alpha   90.00
_cell.angle_beta   90.00
_cell.angle_gamma   90.00
#
_symmetry.space_group_name_H-M   'P 1'
#
loop_
_entity.id
_entity.type
_entity.pdbx_description
1 polymer ?
#
loop_
_entity_poly.entity_id
_entity_poly.type
_entity_poly.pdbx_seq_one_letter_code
_entity_poly.pdbx_strand_id
1 'polypeptide(L)'
;MLETLTLRVFTSDTITWAGFDQAVPLSSLSMVAASCPNLHTLELYLYYPFRQGGGQREALENFIQSSQPTDHRLTNLKIVFSDPFAAGGLPADIMEAVTVSRFINHVFPNVQNVDVSEWFGDGSLKEWCSEIKVMMMDYRDVKNAARGGPITAPN
;
A
#
# COMPACT_ATOMS: atom_id res chain seq x y z
N MET A 1 24.19 -3.40 14.14
CA MET A 1 22.83 -2.90 14.42
C MET A 1 22.51 -1.91 13.31
N LEU A 2 21.78 -2.34 12.28
CA LEU A 2 21.34 -1.47 11.18
C LEU A 2 19.89 -1.10 11.47
N GLU A 3 19.71 0.00 12.21
CA GLU A 3 18.40 0.38 12.80
C GLU A 3 17.47 1.08 11.82
N THR A 4 17.91 1.37 10.60
CA THR A 4 17.06 1.97 9.57
C THR A 4 17.54 1.52 8.20
N LEU A 5 16.85 0.55 7.61
CA LEU A 5 16.99 0.25 6.19
C LEU A 5 15.87 1.02 5.50
N THR A 6 16.18 2.06 4.74
CA THR A 6 15.18 2.67 3.85
C THR A 6 15.31 1.96 2.52
N LEU A 7 14.44 0.98 2.26
CA LEU A 7 14.34 0.39 0.94
C LEU A 7 13.51 1.33 0.07
N ARG A 8 14.15 1.99 -0.90
CA ARG A 8 13.45 2.70 -1.97
C ARG A 8 13.40 1.81 -3.19
N VAL A 9 12.22 1.28 -3.47
CA VAL A 9 11.98 0.53 -4.71
C VAL A 9 11.52 1.53 -5.76
N PHE A 10 12.36 1.77 -6.76
CA PHE A 10 12.02 2.56 -7.94
C PHE A 10 11.65 1.61 -9.07
N THR A 11 10.50 1.85 -9.70
CA THR A 11 10.26 1.38 -11.06
C THR A 11 10.94 2.39 -11.99
N SER A 12 11.81 1.95 -12.90
CA SER A 12 12.72 2.82 -13.66
C SER A 12 11.99 3.82 -14.56
N ASP A 13 12.35 5.11 -14.45
CA ASP A 13 11.90 6.20 -15.35
C ASP A 13 12.69 6.28 -16.68
N THR A 14 13.54 5.30 -16.99
CA THR A 14 14.48 5.39 -18.12
C THR A 14 14.47 4.17 -19.04
N ILE A 15 13.31 3.78 -19.57
CA ILE A 15 13.25 2.96 -20.78
C ILE A 15 12.08 3.43 -21.65
N THR A 16 12.42 3.79 -22.89
CA THR A 16 11.57 3.99 -24.07
C THR A 16 10.17 3.37 -23.99
N TRP A 17 9.18 4.10 -24.51
CA TRP A 17 7.74 3.80 -24.68
C TRP A 17 7.34 2.43 -25.29
N ALA A 18 8.26 1.48 -25.42
CA ALA A 18 8.09 0.14 -25.96
C ALA A 18 8.44 -1.00 -24.96
N GLY A 19 8.53 -0.74 -23.65
CA GLY A 19 8.95 -1.75 -22.66
C GLY A 19 8.26 -1.71 -21.28
N PHE A 20 6.99 -1.28 -21.22
CA PHE A 20 6.20 -1.12 -20.00
C PHE A 20 5.70 -2.45 -19.37
N ASP A 21 6.58 -3.42 -19.08
CA ASP A 21 6.14 -4.75 -18.62
C ASP A 21 6.44 -5.11 -17.17
N GLN A 22 7.13 -4.28 -16.37
CA GLN A 22 7.45 -4.66 -14.98
C GLN A 22 7.27 -3.52 -13.97
N ALA A 23 6.03 -3.08 -13.84
CA ALA A 23 5.57 -2.49 -12.58
C ALA A 23 5.78 -3.50 -11.44
N VAL A 24 6.40 -3.11 -10.33
CA VAL A 24 6.44 -3.98 -9.13
C VAL A 24 5.00 -4.14 -8.63
N PRO A 25 4.42 -5.35 -8.66
CA PRO A 25 3.04 -5.53 -8.25
C PRO A 25 2.93 -5.33 -6.74
N LEU A 26 1.78 -4.82 -6.27
CA LEU A 26 1.52 -4.60 -4.85
C LEU A 26 1.71 -5.87 -4.01
N SER A 27 1.45 -7.05 -4.58
CA SER A 27 1.68 -8.35 -3.94
C SER A 27 3.15 -8.57 -3.51
N SER A 28 4.11 -7.89 -4.13
CA SER A 28 5.54 -7.96 -3.79
C SER A 28 5.84 -7.46 -2.36
N LEU A 29 4.93 -6.70 -1.75
CA LEU A 29 5.04 -6.30 -0.34
C LEU A 29 5.19 -7.51 0.59
N SER A 30 4.53 -8.62 0.27
CA SER A 30 4.64 -9.86 1.04
C SER A 30 6.08 -10.41 1.06
N MET A 31 6.79 -10.31 -0.08
CA MET A 31 8.19 -10.71 -0.18
C MET A 31 9.11 -9.78 0.60
N VAL A 32 8.85 -8.47 0.57
CA VAL A 32 9.59 -7.49 1.38
C VAL A 32 9.41 -7.81 2.87
N ALA A 33 8.18 -8.07 3.30
CA ALA A 33 7.90 -8.44 4.68
C ALA A 33 8.65 -9.71 5.11
N ALA A 34 8.66 -10.74 4.26
CA ALA A 34 9.37 -11.98 4.54
C ALA A 34 10.89 -11.80 4.56
N SER A 35 11.44 -10.99 3.66
CA SER A 35 12.88 -10.80 3.50
C SER A 35 13.49 -9.82 4.50
N CYS A 36 12.68 -8.90 5.02
CA CYS A 36 13.15 -7.81 5.88
C CYS A 36 12.32 -7.69 7.18
N PRO A 37 12.19 -8.75 8.00
CA PRO A 37 11.26 -8.79 9.13
C PRO A 37 11.48 -7.72 10.21
N ASN A 38 12.70 -7.15 10.28
CA ASN A 38 13.09 -6.09 11.21
C ASN A 38 13.07 -4.68 10.58
N LEU A 39 12.49 -4.53 9.39
CA LEU A 39 12.37 -3.24 8.72
C LEU A 39 11.37 -2.36 9.48
N HIS A 40 11.81 -1.17 9.88
CA HIS A 40 10.98 -0.20 10.62
C HIS A 40 10.35 0.85 9.72
N THR A 41 11.02 1.21 8.62
CA THR A 41 10.57 2.25 7.68
C THR A 41 10.66 1.73 6.25
N LEU A 42 9.60 1.93 5.46
CA LEU A 42 9.51 1.50 4.07
C LEU A 42 8.98 2.64 3.22
N GLU A 43 9.66 2.97 2.12
CA GLU A 43 9.24 3.99 1.16
C GLU A 43 9.18 3.35 -0.24
N LEU A 44 8.01 3.36 -0.86
CA LEU A 44 7.76 2.67 -2.11
C LEU A 44 7.16 3.59 -3.16
N TYR A 45 7.54 3.32 -4.40
CA TYR A 45 7.01 4.01 -5.56
C TYR A 45 6.42 2.98 -6.52
N LEU A 46 5.10 2.95 -6.61
CA LEU A 46 4.33 1.90 -7.28
C LEU A 46 3.47 2.49 -8.40
N TYR A 47 3.19 1.68 -9.41
CA TYR A 47 2.12 2.03 -10.36
C TYR A 47 0.75 1.71 -9.79
N TYR A 48 -0.28 2.37 -10.33
CA TYR A 48 -1.66 2.08 -9.99
C TYR A 48 -1.97 0.57 -10.22
N PRO A 49 -2.42 -0.15 -9.18
CA PRO A 49 -2.53 -1.60 -9.24
C PRO A 49 -3.60 -2.10 -10.24
N PHE A 50 -4.75 -1.44 -10.33
CA PHE A 50 -5.98 -2.07 -10.86
C PHE A 50 -6.28 -1.83 -12.35
N ARG A 51 -5.30 -1.34 -13.12
CA ARG A 51 -5.51 -1.03 -14.56
C ARG A 51 -5.79 -2.26 -15.44
N GLN A 52 -5.28 -3.44 -15.08
CA GLN A 52 -5.42 -4.65 -15.90
C GLN A 52 -6.45 -5.60 -15.29
N GLY A 53 -7.72 -5.43 -15.69
CA GLY A 53 -8.77 -6.44 -15.65
C GLY A 53 -8.89 -7.26 -14.38
N GLY A 54 -9.33 -6.65 -13.27
CA GLY A 54 -9.98 -7.29 -12.10
C GLY A 54 -9.18 -8.34 -11.26
N GLY A 55 -8.26 -9.09 -11.86
CA GLY A 55 -7.61 -10.25 -11.27
C GLY A 55 -6.65 -9.90 -10.15
N GLN A 56 -6.12 -8.68 -10.12
CA GLN A 56 -5.24 -8.26 -9.03
C GLN A 56 -6.02 -8.05 -7.72
N ARG A 57 -7.27 -7.54 -7.78
CA ARG A 57 -8.11 -7.43 -6.58
C ARG A 57 -8.37 -8.81 -5.99
N GLU A 58 -8.79 -9.75 -6.83
CA GLU A 58 -9.04 -11.13 -6.44
C GLU A 58 -7.78 -11.79 -5.87
N ALA A 59 -6.61 -11.56 -6.48
CA ALA A 59 -5.34 -12.09 -5.98
C ALA A 59 -5.00 -11.55 -4.57
N LEU A 60 -5.22 -10.27 -4.30
CA LEU A 60 -5.01 -9.68 -2.98
C LEU A 60 -6.01 -10.23 -1.96
N GLU A 61 -7.29 -10.34 -2.33
CA GLU A 61 -8.33 -10.90 -1.46
C GLU A 61 -8.04 -12.37 -1.12
N ASN A 62 -7.71 -13.18 -2.12
CA ASN A 62 -7.32 -14.57 -1.92
C ASN A 62 -6.09 -14.70 -1.02
N PHE A 63 -5.11 -13.81 -1.16
CA PHE A 63 -3.95 -13.78 -0.28
C PHE A 63 -4.35 -13.49 1.18
N ILE A 64 -5.18 -12.47 1.41
CA ILE A 64 -5.65 -12.10 2.75
C ILE A 64 -6.44 -13.25 3.40
N GLN A 65 -7.25 -13.97 2.63
CA GLN A 65 -8.07 -15.08 3.13
C GLN A 65 -7.27 -16.36 3.39
N SER A 66 -6.26 -16.64 2.56
CA SER A 66 -5.49 -17.89 2.61
C SER A 66 -4.26 -17.83 3.52
N SER A 67 -3.84 -16.63 3.94
CA SER A 67 -2.66 -16.44 4.78
C SER A 67 -3.00 -15.86 6.15
N GLN A 68 -2.14 -16.10 7.13
CA GLN A 68 -2.22 -15.40 8.42
C GLN A 68 -1.59 -14.01 8.30
N PRO A 69 -2.07 -13.01 9.06
CA PRO A 69 -1.37 -11.74 9.21
C PRO A 69 0.08 -11.97 9.66
N THR A 70 1.00 -11.15 9.16
CA THR A 70 2.43 -11.29 9.52
C THR A 70 2.69 -10.76 10.94
N ASP A 71 3.86 -11.05 11.53
CA ASP A 71 4.33 -10.39 12.76
C ASP A 71 5.39 -9.31 12.46
N HIS A 72 5.24 -8.60 11.34
CA HIS A 72 6.26 -7.68 10.86
C HIS A 72 6.36 -6.41 11.71
N ARG A 73 7.58 -5.91 11.96
CA ARG A 73 7.86 -4.74 12.83
C ARG A 73 7.80 -3.37 12.14
N LEU A 74 7.16 -3.26 10.99
CA LEU A 74 7.14 -2.01 10.22
C LEU A 74 6.25 -1.02 10.95
N THR A 75 6.77 0.18 11.22
CA THR A 75 6.02 1.25 11.90
C THR A 75 5.76 2.44 10.99
N ASN A 76 6.64 2.71 10.03
CA ASN A 76 6.52 3.82 9.08
C ASN A 76 6.41 3.30 7.65
N LEU A 77 5.33 3.63 6.97
CA LEU A 77 5.08 3.25 5.59
C LEU A 77 4.77 4.49 4.76
N LYS A 78 5.53 4.68 3.69
CA LYS A 78 5.23 5.64 2.63
C LYS A 78 5.05 4.90 1.31
N ILE A 79 3.93 5.12 0.65
CA ILE A 79 3.66 4.62 -0.70
C ILE A 79 3.32 5.81 -1.58
N VAL A 80 3.98 5.91 -2.71
CA VAL A 80 3.71 6.92 -3.72
C VAL A 80 3.26 6.21 -4.98
N PHE A 81 2.01 6.42 -5.38
CA PHE A 81 1.42 5.82 -6.56
C PHE A 81 1.61 6.70 -7.80
N SER A 82 1.89 6.10 -8.94
CA SER A 82 1.92 6.77 -10.23
C SER A 82 0.88 6.14 -11.16
N ASP A 83 0.14 6.98 -11.90
CA ASP A 83 -0.58 6.54 -13.09
C ASP A 83 -0.04 7.28 -14.32
N PRO A 84 0.95 6.72 -15.04
CA PRO A 84 1.56 7.36 -16.20
C PRO A 84 0.59 7.49 -17.39
N PHE A 85 -0.63 6.96 -17.28
CA PHE A 85 -1.62 6.91 -18.36
C PHE A 85 -2.95 7.58 -17.97
N ALA A 86 -2.96 8.46 -16.96
CA ALA A 86 -4.14 9.11 -16.34
C ALA A 86 -5.15 9.78 -17.29
N ALA A 87 -4.89 9.85 -18.60
CA ALA A 87 -5.83 10.26 -19.63
C ALA A 87 -7.09 9.36 -19.77
N GLY A 88 -7.31 8.36 -18.91
CA GLY A 88 -8.25 7.25 -19.14
C GLY A 88 -9.21 6.88 -18.00
N GLY A 89 -9.32 7.67 -16.93
CA GLY A 89 -10.34 7.49 -15.89
C GLY A 89 -9.79 7.31 -14.49
N LEU A 90 -10.52 7.87 -13.52
CA LEU A 90 -10.27 7.76 -12.09
C LEU A 90 -10.35 6.30 -11.61
N PRO A 91 -9.71 5.94 -10.48
CA PRO A 91 -10.07 4.76 -9.69
C PRO A 91 -11.59 4.72 -9.51
N ALA A 92 -12.24 3.73 -10.12
CA ALA A 92 -13.70 3.74 -10.23
C ALA A 92 -14.41 3.16 -8.99
N ASP A 93 -13.67 2.52 -8.07
CA ASP A 93 -14.26 1.70 -7.02
C ASP A 93 -13.54 1.85 -5.67
N ILE A 94 -14.25 2.34 -4.66
CA ILE A 94 -13.81 2.39 -3.26
C ILE A 94 -13.35 1.02 -2.75
N MET A 95 -13.89 -0.08 -3.29
CA MET A 95 -13.48 -1.44 -2.94
C MET A 95 -12.02 -1.70 -3.26
N GLU A 96 -11.44 -1.02 -4.25
CA GLU A 96 -10.00 -1.13 -4.55
C GLU A 96 -9.15 -0.51 -3.42
N ALA A 97 -9.55 0.65 -2.89
CA ALA A 97 -8.92 1.25 -1.72
C ALA A 97 -9.08 0.36 -0.47
N VAL A 98 -10.26 -0.24 -0.27
CA VAL A 98 -10.51 -1.23 0.81
C VAL A 98 -9.57 -2.42 0.67
N THR A 99 -9.47 -3.01 -0.51
CA THR A 99 -8.64 -4.20 -0.70
C THR A 99 -7.16 -3.91 -0.51
N VAL A 100 -6.66 -2.76 -1.00
CA VAL A 100 -5.28 -2.32 -0.76
C VAL A 100 -5.00 -2.07 0.72
N SER A 101 -5.86 -1.33 1.40
CA SER A 101 -5.67 -1.01 2.82
C SER A 101 -5.71 -2.27 3.69
N ARG A 102 -6.62 -3.22 3.42
CA ARG A 102 -6.67 -4.52 4.11
C ARG A 102 -5.41 -5.34 3.85
N PHE A 103 -4.96 -5.41 2.60
CA PHE A 103 -3.75 -6.14 2.24
C PHE A 103 -2.52 -5.57 2.96
N ILE A 104 -2.32 -4.25 2.94
CA ILE A 104 -1.20 -3.60 3.64
C ILE A 104 -1.28 -3.87 5.13
N ASN A 105 -2.47 -3.73 5.75
CA ASN A 105 -2.67 -3.98 7.17
C ASN A 105 -2.47 -5.45 7.56
N HIS A 106 -2.67 -6.38 6.62
CA HIS A 106 -2.40 -7.81 6.80
C HIS A 106 -0.91 -8.13 6.72
N VAL A 107 -0.20 -7.50 5.78
CA VAL A 107 1.24 -7.69 5.56
C VAL A 107 2.11 -6.92 6.57
N PHE A 108 1.65 -5.76 7.04
CA PHE A 108 2.35 -4.90 7.99
C PHE A 108 1.42 -4.42 9.11
N PRO A 109 0.99 -5.32 10.01
CA PRO A 109 -0.06 -5.00 10.97
C PRO A 109 0.32 -4.01 12.07
N ASN A 110 1.61 -3.69 12.21
CA ASN A 110 2.15 -2.80 13.23
C ASN A 110 2.45 -1.37 12.73
N VAL A 111 2.04 -1.05 11.49
CA VAL A 111 2.24 0.30 10.93
C VAL A 111 1.46 1.34 11.75
N GLN A 112 2.15 2.41 12.11
CA GLN A 112 1.62 3.52 12.91
C GLN A 112 1.51 4.80 12.09
N ASN A 113 2.51 5.05 11.25
CA ASN A 113 2.59 6.21 10.38
C ASN A 113 2.44 5.76 8.93
N VAL A 114 1.38 6.25 8.28
CA VAL A 114 1.05 5.93 6.89
C VAL A 114 1.05 7.22 6.08
N ASP A 115 1.85 7.24 5.03
CA ASP A 115 1.73 8.20 3.95
C ASP A 115 1.48 7.47 2.63
N VAL A 116 0.45 7.91 1.92
CA VAL A 116 -0.02 7.40 0.63
C VAL A 116 -0.33 8.62 -0.22
N SER A 117 0.43 8.80 -1.28
CA SER A 117 0.32 9.97 -2.14
C SER A 117 0.44 9.56 -3.60
N GLU A 118 0.11 10.48 -4.49
CA GLU A 118 0.40 10.32 -5.92
C GLU A 118 1.74 11.00 -6.25
N TRP A 119 2.51 10.44 -7.19
CA TRP A 119 3.81 11.01 -7.61
C TRP A 119 3.58 12.21 -8.53
N PHE A 120 2.98 11.97 -9.69
CA PHE A 120 2.73 12.95 -10.74
C PHE A 120 1.34 12.65 -11.29
N GLY A 121 0.34 13.35 -10.77
CA GLY A 121 -1.05 13.19 -11.20
C GLY A 121 -1.67 14.56 -11.45
N ASP A 122 -2.63 14.61 -12.35
CA ASP A 122 -3.64 15.65 -12.48
C ASP A 122 -4.62 15.71 -11.29
N GLY A 123 -4.32 14.99 -10.20
CA GLY A 123 -5.18 14.79 -9.04
C GLY A 123 -6.01 13.51 -9.09
N SER A 124 -5.90 12.70 -10.15
CA SER A 124 -6.78 11.54 -10.38
C SER A 124 -6.70 10.45 -9.31
N LEU A 125 -5.55 10.26 -8.65
CA LEU A 125 -5.40 9.25 -7.60
C LEU A 125 -5.55 9.82 -6.20
N LYS A 126 -5.71 11.15 -6.06
CA LYS A 126 -5.67 11.84 -4.77
C LYS A 126 -6.74 11.33 -3.81
N GLU A 127 -7.97 11.21 -4.30
CA GLU A 127 -9.11 10.75 -3.49
C GLU A 127 -8.92 9.30 -3.04
N TRP A 128 -8.58 8.42 -3.96
CA TRP A 128 -8.27 7.01 -3.69
C TRP A 128 -7.10 6.82 -2.71
N CYS A 129 -6.02 7.61 -2.84
CA CYS A 129 -4.91 7.61 -1.88
C CYS A 129 -5.36 8.06 -0.49
N SER A 130 -6.26 9.04 -0.42
CA SER A 130 -6.84 9.53 0.84
C SER A 130 -7.73 8.47 1.49
N GLU A 131 -8.53 7.74 0.71
CA GLU A 131 -9.36 6.64 1.22
C GLU A 131 -8.52 5.53 1.85
N ILE A 132 -7.41 5.13 1.21
CA ILE A 132 -6.47 4.15 1.78
C ILE A 132 -5.93 4.63 3.13
N LYS A 133 -5.52 5.90 3.23
CA LYS A 133 -5.02 6.50 4.48
C LYS A 133 -6.06 6.38 5.59
N VAL A 134 -7.28 6.83 5.32
CA VAL A 134 -8.38 6.82 6.30
C VAL A 134 -8.65 5.39 6.77
N MET A 135 -8.80 4.43 5.86
CA MET A 135 -9.07 3.04 6.22
C MET A 135 -7.93 2.41 7.05
N MET A 136 -6.68 2.73 6.73
CA MET A 136 -5.54 2.26 7.53
C MET A 136 -5.52 2.87 8.93
N MET A 137 -5.91 4.14 9.09
CA MET A 137 -6.06 4.77 10.39
C MET A 137 -7.19 4.11 11.19
N ASP A 138 -8.33 3.81 10.56
CA ASP A 138 -9.45 3.12 11.21
C ASP A 138 -9.06 1.73 11.70
N TYR A 139 -8.34 0.95 10.89
CA TYR A 139 -7.86 -0.38 11.30
C TYR A 139 -6.93 -0.32 12.51
N ARG A 140 -6.08 0.71 12.57
CA ARG A 140 -5.20 0.93 13.72
C ARG A 140 -6.01 1.29 14.96
N ASP A 141 -6.99 2.18 14.83
CA ASP A 141 -7.79 2.65 15.96
C ASP A 141 -8.64 1.51 16.53
N VAL A 142 -9.21 0.65 15.68
CA VAL A 142 -9.90 -0.58 16.10
C VAL A 142 -8.96 -1.55 16.82
N LYS A 143 -7.73 -1.75 16.32
CA LYS A 143 -6.72 -2.60 16.98
C LYS A 143 -6.32 -2.05 18.35
N ASN A 144 -6.15 -0.73 18.46
CA ASN A 144 -5.81 -0.07 19.71
C ASN A 144 -6.95 -0.20 20.73
N ALA A 145 -8.19 0.03 20.30
CA ALA A 145 -9.39 -0.15 21.12
C ALA A 145 -9.50 -1.59 21.65
N ALA A 146 -9.29 -2.60 20.77
CA ALA A 146 -9.32 -4.01 21.13
C ALA A 146 -8.23 -4.41 22.15
N ARG A 147 -7.13 -3.66 22.21
CA ARG A 147 -6.03 -3.83 23.18
C ARG A 147 -6.25 -3.03 24.49
N GLY A 148 -7.40 -2.38 24.66
CA GLY A 148 -7.69 -1.54 25.82
C GLY A 148 -7.08 -0.14 25.75
N GLY A 149 -6.61 0.28 24.56
CA GLY A 149 -6.14 1.64 24.31
C GLY A 149 -7.31 2.62 24.14
N PRO A 150 -7.09 3.93 24.39
CA PRO A 150 -8.12 4.95 24.19
C PRO A 150 -8.49 5.03 22.70
N ILE A 151 -9.78 5.11 22.41
CA ILE A 151 -10.31 5.35 21.06
C ILE A 151 -10.11 6.83 20.76
N THR A 152 -9.27 7.16 19.77
CA THR A 152 -9.21 8.52 19.23
C THR A 152 -10.52 8.80 18.50
N ALA A 153 -11.30 9.74 19.01
CA ALA A 153 -12.50 10.20 18.32
C ALA A 153 -12.11 10.84 16.97
N PRO A 154 -12.88 10.61 15.90
CA PRO A 154 -12.68 11.32 14.65
C PRO A 154 -12.92 12.83 14.88
N ASN A 155 -12.01 13.66 14.38
CA ASN A 155 -12.19 15.12 14.29
C ASN A 155 -13.13 15.47 13.13
#